data_AF-A0A7S0NNS2-F1
#
_entry.id   AF-A0A7S0NNS2-F1
#
_cell.length_a   1.000
_cell.length_b   1.000
_cell.length_c   1.000
_cell.angle_alpha   90.00
_cell.angle_beta   90.00
_cell.angle_gamma   90.00
#
_symmetry.space_group_name_H-M   'P 1'
#
loop_
_entity.id
_entity.type
_entity.pdbx_description
1 polymer ?
#
loop_
_entity_poly.entity_id
_entity_poly.type
_entity_poly.pdbx_seq_one_letter_code
_entity_poly.pdbx_strand_id
1 'polypeptide(L)'
;MRFITKVWHPNVSSANGAICLDILKDQWSPALSIKTAMLSLQALLSTPEPNDPQDAVVAKQYLDSYEEFVKHAKEWTAKYASENRKDEKEEKLKEMGFGEAAVRNALSRAAGDEQQALELLLTGL
;
A
#
# COMPACT_ATOMS: atom_id res chain seq x y z
N MET A 1 8.85 10.91 0.18
CA MET A 1 7.57 10.18 0.09
C MET A 1 7.87 8.70 -0.14
N ARG A 2 7.08 7.77 0.39
CA ARG A 2 7.21 6.33 0.10
C ARG A 2 5.85 5.65 0.14
N PHE A 3 5.71 4.53 -0.56
CA PHE A 3 4.56 3.66 -0.39
C PHE A 3 4.66 2.90 0.93
N ILE A 4 3.57 2.89 1.69
CA ILE A 4 3.38 2.00 2.84
C ILE A 4 2.82 0.66 2.34
N THR A 5 1.82 0.73 1.44
CA THR A 5 1.30 -0.42 0.71
C THR A 5 2.39 -1.02 -0.18
N LYS A 6 2.57 -2.34 -0.18
CA LYS A 6 3.47 -2.98 -1.14
C LYS A 6 2.92 -2.86 -2.56
N VAL A 7 3.78 -2.49 -3.51
CA VAL A 7 3.43 -2.27 -4.92
C VAL A 7 4.44 -2.98 -5.81
N TRP A 8 3.95 -3.64 -6.86
CA TRP A 8 4.78 -4.25 -7.90
C TRP A 8 4.85 -3.30 -9.09
N HIS A 9 5.88 -2.46 -9.14
CA HIS A 9 6.01 -1.41 -10.16
C HIS A 9 7.49 -1.07 -10.47
N PRO A 10 7.91 -0.87 -11.73
CA PRO A 10 9.31 -0.58 -12.08
C PRO A 10 9.95 0.59 -11.32
N ASN A 11 9.19 1.67 -11.09
CA ASN A 11 9.65 2.87 -10.39
C ASN A 11 9.33 2.90 -8.88
N VAL A 12 8.89 1.78 -8.29
CA VAL A 12 8.67 1.65 -6.84
C VAL A 12 9.39 0.42 -6.31
N SER A 13 10.18 0.56 -5.26
CA SER A 13 10.85 -0.58 -4.65
C SER A 13 9.84 -1.56 -4.07
N SER A 14 9.87 -2.82 -4.54
CA SER A 14 9.01 -3.89 -4.04
C SER A 14 9.30 -4.27 -2.58
N ALA A 15 10.52 -3.98 -2.09
CA ALA A 15 10.98 -4.30 -0.75
C ALA A 15 10.55 -3.28 0.31
N ASN A 16 10.69 -1.98 0.02
CA ASN A 16 10.53 -0.92 1.02
C ASN A 16 9.62 0.25 0.58
N GLY A 17 9.10 0.23 -0.64
CA GLY A 17 8.19 1.25 -1.17
C GLY A 17 8.85 2.58 -1.51
N ALA A 18 10.18 2.66 -1.57
CA ALA A 18 10.88 3.84 -2.07
C ALA A 18 10.46 4.16 -3.51
N ILE A 19 10.36 5.44 -3.84
CA ILE A 19 9.96 5.94 -5.15
C ILE A 19 11.10 6.78 -5.70
N CYS A 20 11.53 6.50 -6.93
CA CYS A 20 12.40 7.41 -7.67
C CYS A 20 11.52 8.40 -8.42
N LEU A 21 11.23 9.55 -7.83
CA LEU A 21 10.53 10.65 -8.48
C LEU A 21 11.32 11.93 -8.27
N ASP A 22 11.74 12.52 -9.39
CA ASP A 22 12.53 13.76 -9.54
C ASP A 22 11.90 14.98 -8.85
N ILE A 23 10.57 15.13 -8.90
CA ILE A 23 9.85 16.25 -8.25
C ILE A 23 9.94 16.24 -6.72
N LEU A 24 10.39 15.11 -6.14
CA LEU A 24 10.60 14.94 -4.70
C LEU A 24 12.08 15.01 -4.30
N LYS A 25 12.96 15.21 -5.28
CA LYS A 25 14.41 15.35 -5.12
C LYS A 25 14.85 16.74 -5.57
N ASP A 26 15.35 16.85 -6.79
CA ASP A 26 16.01 18.02 -7.37
C ASP A 26 15.05 18.94 -8.14
N GLN A 27 13.88 18.43 -8.57
CA GLN A 27 12.85 19.21 -9.27
C GLN A 27 11.78 19.77 -8.31
N TRP A 28 12.03 19.75 -7.00
CA TRP A 28 11.09 20.28 -6.02
C TRP A 28 11.04 21.82 -6.06
N SER A 29 9.82 22.37 -6.03
CA SER A 29 9.56 23.81 -5.96
C SER A 29 8.51 24.13 -4.91
N PRO A 30 8.59 25.26 -4.18
CA PRO A 30 7.55 25.71 -3.24
C PRO A 30 6.16 25.87 -3.87
N ALA A 31 6.07 25.96 -5.19
CA ALA A 31 4.80 26.00 -5.93
C ALA A 31 4.12 24.61 -6.04
N LEU A 32 4.84 23.51 -5.76
CA LEU A 32 4.28 22.16 -5.82
C LEU A 32 3.45 21.87 -4.57
N SER A 33 2.14 21.75 -4.78
CA SER A 33 1.21 21.32 -3.73
C SER A 33 1.24 19.81 -3.51
N ILE A 34 0.76 19.36 -2.35
CA ILE A 34 0.50 17.94 -2.07
C ILE A 34 -0.39 17.32 -3.15
N LYS A 35 -1.42 18.05 -3.61
CA LYS A 35 -2.31 17.60 -4.68
C LYS A 35 -1.54 17.34 -5.98
N THR A 36 -0.66 18.26 -6.37
CA THR A 36 0.17 18.11 -7.57
C THR A 36 1.09 16.89 -7.46
N ALA A 37 1.74 16.70 -6.30
CA ALA A 37 2.59 15.54 -6.06
C ALA A 37 1.80 14.20 -6.14
N MET A 38 0.57 14.16 -5.62
CA MET A 38 -0.29 12.98 -5.72
C MET A 38 -0.73 12.67 -7.16
N LEU A 39 -1.02 13.71 -7.96
CA LEU A 39 -1.35 13.55 -9.38
C LEU A 39 -0.16 13.03 -10.18
N SER A 40 1.04 13.55 -9.93
CA SER A 40 2.27 13.04 -10.55
C SER A 40 2.52 11.58 -10.18
N LEU A 41 2.25 11.19 -8.92
CA LEU A 41 2.36 9.79 -8.50
C LEU A 41 1.35 8.89 -9.21
N GLN A 42 0.10 9.33 -9.36
CA GLN A 42 -0.93 8.59 -10.09
C GLN A 42 -0.57 8.43 -11.57
N ALA A 43 0.00 9.48 -12.18
CA ALA A 43 0.52 9.42 -13.54
C ALA A 43 1.65 8.38 -13.65
N LEU A 44 2.63 8.41 -12.74
CA LEU A 44 3.72 7.42 -12.70
C LEU A 44 3.20 5.98 -12.62
N LEU A 45 2.19 5.72 -11.78
CA LEU A 45 1.59 4.39 -11.64
C LEU A 45 0.87 3.91 -12.92
N SER A 46 0.41 4.84 -13.74
CA SER A 46 -0.31 4.55 -14.99
C SER A 46 0.65 4.36 -16.16
N THR A 47 1.79 5.05 -16.12
CA THR A 47 2.83 5.01 -17.16
C THR A 47 4.21 4.84 -16.51
N PRO A 48 4.67 3.59 -16.31
CA PRO A 48 6.00 3.31 -15.77
C PRO A 48 7.12 3.75 -16.71
N GLU A 49 8.27 4.12 -16.15
CA GLU A 49 9.51 4.40 -16.90
C GLU A 49 10.54 3.29 -16.61
N PRO A 50 10.55 2.19 -17.39
CA PRO A 50 11.40 1.04 -17.10
C PRO A 50 12.89 1.28 -17.40
N ASN A 51 13.26 2.34 -18.14
CA ASN A 51 14.65 2.66 -18.45
C ASN A 51 15.37 3.41 -17.30
N ASP A 52 14.62 3.99 -16.37
CA ASP A 52 15.12 4.56 -15.11
C ASP A 52 14.41 3.93 -13.89
N PRO A 53 14.67 2.64 -13.61
CA PRO A 53 13.90 1.90 -12.64
C PRO A 53 14.37 2.11 -11.21
N GLN A 54 13.42 2.06 -10.27
CA GLN A 54 13.71 1.93 -8.85
C GLN A 54 13.88 0.47 -8.43
N ASP A 55 13.22 -0.45 -9.13
CA ASP A 55 13.31 -1.89 -8.94
C ASP A 55 13.68 -2.58 -10.26
N ALA A 56 14.96 -2.96 -10.39
CA ALA A 56 15.50 -3.55 -11.60
C ALA A 56 14.87 -4.90 -11.95
N VAL A 57 14.41 -5.67 -10.95
CA VAL A 57 13.78 -6.98 -11.18
C VAL A 57 12.40 -6.77 -11.79
N VAL A 58 11.60 -5.86 -11.22
CA VAL A 58 10.28 -5.55 -11.75
C VAL A 58 10.37 -4.91 -13.13
N ALA A 59 11.34 -4.01 -13.35
CA ALA A 59 11.57 -3.39 -14.65
C ALA A 59 11.98 -4.39 -15.73
N LYS A 60 12.87 -5.34 -15.38
CA LYS A 60 13.22 -6.43 -16.30
C LYS A 60 12.01 -7.27 -16.66
N GLN A 61 11.19 -7.65 -15.68
CA GLN A 61 9.94 -8.39 -15.95
C GLN A 61 8.99 -7.59 -16.85
N TYR A 62 8.87 -6.28 -16.62
CA TYR A 62 8.04 -5.40 -17.44
C TYR A 62 8.47 -5.40 -18.92
N LEU A 63 9.79 -5.34 -19.18
CA LEU A 63 10.35 -5.29 -20.53
C LEU A 63 10.35 -6.67 -21.22
N ASP A 64 10.75 -7.72 -20.50
CA ASP A 64 10.95 -9.06 -21.05
C ASP A 64 9.64 -9.86 -21.13
N SER A 65 8.69 -9.62 -20.22
CA SER A 65 7.49 -10.47 -20.03
C SER A 65 6.31 -9.67 -19.45
N TYR A 66 5.78 -8.75 -20.26
CA TYR A 66 4.70 -7.84 -19.84
C TYR A 66 3.45 -8.54 -19.30
N GLU A 67 3.04 -9.68 -19.87
CA GLU A 67 1.88 -10.43 -19.38
C GLU A 67 2.07 -10.95 -17.95
N GLU A 68 3.26 -11.47 -17.63
CA GLU A 68 3.60 -11.91 -16.27
C GLU A 68 3.67 -10.73 -15.30
N PHE A 69 4.24 -9.60 -15.75
CA PHE A 69 4.23 -8.37 -14.98
C PHE A 69 2.80 -7.96 -14.61
N VAL A 70 1.88 -7.93 -15.59
CA VAL A 70 0.47 -7.57 -15.35
C VAL A 70 -0.19 -8.53 -14.39
N LYS A 71 0.09 -9.84 -14.50
CA LYS A 71 -0.43 -10.86 -13.58
C LYS A 71 0.07 -10.60 -12.15
N HIS A 72 1.37 -10.45 -11.94
CA HIS A 72 1.94 -10.18 -10.61
C HIS A 72 1.45 -8.85 -10.03
N ALA A 73 1.36 -7.79 -10.84
CA ALA A 73 0.86 -6.50 -10.40
C ALA A 73 -0.60 -6.58 -9.92
N LYS A 74 -1.45 -7.35 -10.62
CA LYS A 74 -2.83 -7.63 -10.20
C LYS A 74 -2.89 -8.44 -8.89
N GLU A 75 -2.08 -9.48 -8.77
CA GLU A 75 -1.99 -10.30 -7.55
C GLU A 75 -1.54 -9.47 -6.34
N TRP A 76 -0.53 -8.62 -6.51
CA TRP A 76 -0.08 -7.70 -5.46
C TRP A 76 -1.13 -6.67 -5.09
N THR A 77 -1.85 -6.14 -6.08
CA THR A 77 -2.96 -5.21 -5.83
C THR A 77 -4.06 -5.89 -5.02
N ALA A 78 -4.46 -7.10 -5.39
CA ALA A 78 -5.46 -7.86 -4.64
C ALA A 78 -4.99 -8.19 -3.21
N LYS A 79 -3.70 -8.50 -3.02
CA LYS A 79 -3.14 -8.89 -1.73
C LYS A 79 -2.90 -7.71 -0.79
N TYR A 80 -2.38 -6.59 -1.28
CA TYR A 80 -1.88 -5.49 -0.44
C TYR A 80 -2.72 -4.21 -0.54
N ALA A 81 -3.47 -4.02 -1.63
CA ALA A 81 -4.23 -2.81 -1.94
C ALA A 81 -5.74 -3.06 -2.10
N SER A 82 -6.26 -4.20 -1.63
CA SER A 82 -7.70 -4.44 -1.56
C SER A 82 -8.32 -3.84 -0.29
N GLU A 83 -9.61 -3.49 -0.36
CA GLU A 83 -10.41 -3.00 0.78
C GLU A 83 -10.49 -4.04 1.93
N ASN A 84 -10.18 -5.30 1.63
CA ASN A 84 -10.02 -6.38 2.59
C ASN A 84 -8.66 -6.38 3.29
N ARG A 85 -7.97 -5.22 3.34
CA ARG A 85 -7.04 -4.94 4.44
C ARG A 85 -7.73 -4.93 5.81
N LYS A 86 -9.04 -5.19 5.83
CA LYS A 86 -9.68 -5.97 6.87
C LYS A 86 -8.95 -7.29 7.10
N ASP A 87 -7.90 -7.16 7.93
CA ASP A 87 -7.96 -7.75 9.25
C ASP A 87 -7.16 -9.03 9.52
N GLU A 88 -5.82 -8.94 9.43
CA GLU A 88 -5.00 -9.73 10.35
C GLU A 88 -5.38 -9.45 11.82
N LYS A 89 -5.83 -8.23 12.12
CA LYS A 89 -6.27 -7.80 13.45
C LYS A 89 -7.66 -8.32 13.81
N GLU A 90 -8.68 -8.14 12.97
CA GLU A 90 -10.01 -8.75 13.21
C GLU A 90 -9.92 -10.29 13.20
N GLU A 91 -9.12 -10.93 12.32
CA GLU A 91 -8.92 -12.39 12.39
C GLU A 91 -8.27 -12.81 13.70
N LYS A 92 -7.20 -12.15 14.13
CA LYS A 92 -6.56 -12.44 15.41
C LYS A 92 -7.50 -12.25 16.60
N LEU A 93 -8.34 -11.21 16.58
CA LEU A 93 -9.35 -10.98 17.62
C LEU A 93 -10.52 -11.97 17.52
N LYS A 94 -10.91 -12.42 16.32
CA LYS A 94 -11.87 -13.52 16.12
C LYS A 94 -11.32 -14.85 16.63
N GLU A 95 -10.04 -15.16 16.40
CA GLU A 95 -9.35 -16.35 16.94
C GLU A 95 -9.30 -16.34 18.47
N MET A 96 -9.29 -15.16 19.10
CA MET A 96 -9.42 -15.00 20.56
C MET A 96 -10.86 -15.26 21.08
N GLY A 97 -11.82 -15.54 20.19
CA GLY A 97 -13.19 -15.89 20.53
C GLY A 97 -14.16 -14.70 20.55
N PHE A 98 -13.74 -13.51 20.13
CA PHE A 98 -14.64 -12.36 20.03
C PHE A 98 -15.51 -12.44 18.78
N GLY A 99 -16.79 -12.05 18.91
CA GLY A 99 -17.74 -12.09 17.79
C GLY A 99 -17.40 -11.05 16.71
N GLU A 100 -17.50 -11.44 15.43
CA GLU A 100 -17.14 -10.61 14.27
C GLU A 100 -17.69 -9.18 14.34
N ALA A 101 -18.97 -9.02 14.69
CA ALA A 101 -19.59 -7.70 14.80
C ALA A 101 -18.98 -6.82 15.90
N ALA A 102 -18.57 -7.43 17.02
CA ALA A 102 -17.93 -6.72 18.13
C ALA A 102 -16.50 -6.31 17.76
N VAL A 103 -15.75 -7.21 17.13
CA VAL A 103 -14.37 -6.95 16.70
C VAL A 103 -14.32 -5.82 15.68
N ARG A 104 -15.21 -5.87 14.69
CA ARG A 104 -15.29 -4.84 13.64
C ARG A 104 -15.71 -3.47 14.19
N ASN A 105 -16.58 -3.45 15.20
CA ASN A 105 -16.96 -2.22 15.89
C ASN A 105 -15.78 -1.67 16.71
N ALA A 106 -15.12 -2.52 17.50
CA ALA A 106 -13.99 -2.14 18.34
C ALA A 106 -12.81 -1.59 17.51
N LEU A 107 -12.46 -2.26 16.39
CA LEU A 107 -11.41 -1.79 15.48
C LEU A 107 -11.79 -0.47 14.79
N SER A 108 -13.07 -0.29 14.45
CA SER A 108 -13.54 0.99 13.91
C SER A 108 -13.39 2.12 14.93
N ARG A 109 -13.78 1.89 16.19
CA ARG A 109 -13.64 2.86 17.29
C ARG A 109 -12.19 3.14 17.65
N ALA A 110 -11.32 2.14 17.55
CA ALA A 110 -9.89 2.24 17.79
C ALA A 110 -9.10 2.78 16.59
N ALA A 111 -9.77 3.22 15.51
CA ALA A 111 -9.13 3.66 14.26
C ALA A 111 -8.12 2.64 13.70
N GLY A 112 -8.37 1.34 13.90
CA GLY A 112 -7.52 0.23 13.47
C GLY A 112 -6.37 -0.12 14.42
N ASP A 113 -6.30 0.44 15.62
CA ASP A 113 -5.36 0.05 16.66
C ASP A 113 -5.79 -1.27 17.34
N GLU A 114 -4.91 -2.27 17.35
CA GLU A 114 -5.23 -3.61 17.88
C GLU A 114 -5.33 -3.64 19.40
N GLN A 115 -4.45 -2.91 20.11
CA GLN A 115 -4.40 -2.94 21.57
C GLN A 115 -5.60 -2.19 22.16
N GLN A 116 -5.94 -1.04 21.58
CA GLN A 116 -7.14 -0.31 21.98
C GLN A 116 -8.42 -1.08 21.63
N ALA A 117 -8.46 -1.74 20.46
CA ALA A 117 -9.60 -2.58 20.12
C ALA A 117 -9.76 -3.77 21.08
N LEU A 118 -8.65 -4.41 21.49
CA LEU A 118 -8.67 -5.48 22.49
C LEU A 118 -9.14 -4.98 23.86
N GLU A 119 -8.69 -3.81 24.30
CA GLU A 119 -9.14 -3.20 25.55
C GLU A 119 -10.65 -2.91 25.53
N LEU A 120 -11.17 -2.37 24.43
CA LEU A 120 -12.61 -2.15 24.24
C LEU A 120 -13.40 -3.47 24.29
N LEU A 121 -12.87 -4.53 23.66
CA LEU A 121 -13.50 -5.85 23.67
C LEU A 121 -13.53 -6.50 25.06
N LEU A 122 -12.50 -6.26 25.89
CA LEU A 122 -12.41 -6.80 27.24
C LEU A 122 -13.20 -5.98 28.27
N THR A 123 -13.33 -4.67 28.06
CA THR A 123 -13.98 -3.75 29.02
C THR A 123 -15.46 -3.49 28.72
N GLY A 124 -15.91 -3.74 27.48
CA GLY A 124 -17.33 -3.62 27.09
C GLY A 124 -17.85 -2.18 26.99
N LEU A 125 -16.95 -1.17 26.98
CA LEU A 125 -17.25 0.26 26.86
C LEU A 125 -17.11 0.78 25.42
#